data_AF-A0A7C7DSS5-F1
#
_entry.id   AF-A0A7C7DSS5-F1
#
_cell.length_a   1.000
_cell.length_b   1.000
_cell.length_c   1.000
_cell.angle_alpha   90.00
_cell.angle_beta   90.00
_cell.angle_gamma   90.00
#
_symmetry.space_group_name_H-M   'P 1'
#
loop_
_entity.id
_entity.type
_entity.pdbx_description
1 polymer ?
#
loop_
_entity_poly.entity_id
_entity_poly.type
_entity_poly.pdbx_seq_one_letter_code
_entity_poly.pdbx_strand_id
1 'polypeptide(L)'
;MPVDDRQRIDHLFKQSLFEALARRRTRRFGLGYKINDGITNYESKKAPIPLTELELAILCWAADGVNGLAFGEQQVVTGVMSSWSGRVHPCPCNSQNSVLAFINDDGIFLYKPPAATQLVEIKTPEDRLKILDVYRKHTVRIVDKRPQIPDMAWLSSNRWGVNKEGTTFFLPIIDVTAEYINFLLFAFGQEGYYIYDNIAGKPAGTQRWIDKGVFDAEFSMPLVMF
;
A
#
# COMPACT_ATOMS: atom_id res chain seq x y z
N MET A 1 -14.44 -16.43 -16.03
CA MET A 1 -15.10 -15.25 -15.45
C MET A 1 -16.50 -15.14 -16.05
N PRO A 2 -17.55 -14.98 -15.23
CA PRO A 2 -18.93 -14.75 -15.70
C PRO A 2 -19.04 -13.57 -16.69
N VAL A 3 -20.09 -13.55 -17.52
CA VAL A 3 -20.32 -12.47 -18.51
C VAL A 3 -20.57 -11.12 -17.83
N ASP A 4 -21.30 -11.12 -16.72
CA ASP A 4 -21.57 -9.92 -15.91
C ASP A 4 -20.27 -9.28 -15.40
N ASP A 5 -19.35 -10.09 -14.88
CA ASP A 5 -18.03 -9.64 -14.42
C ASP A 5 -17.20 -8.98 -15.53
N ARG A 6 -17.28 -9.47 -16.79
CA ARG A 6 -16.62 -8.83 -17.94
C ARG A 6 -17.21 -7.46 -18.21
N GLN A 7 -18.52 -7.33 -18.16
CA GLN A 7 -19.19 -6.04 -18.36
C GLN A 7 -18.85 -5.05 -17.24
N ARG A 8 -18.77 -5.52 -15.98
CA ARG A 8 -18.41 -4.69 -14.82
C ARG A 8 -16.99 -4.14 -14.91
N ILE A 9 -16.01 -4.99 -15.21
CA ILE A 9 -14.61 -4.52 -15.35
C ILE A 9 -14.44 -3.62 -16.57
N ASP A 10 -15.12 -3.91 -17.68
CA ASP A 10 -15.09 -3.06 -18.87
C ASP A 10 -15.70 -1.68 -18.61
N HIS A 11 -16.75 -1.62 -17.80
CA HIS A 11 -17.33 -0.36 -17.36
C HIS A 11 -16.35 0.45 -16.50
N LEU A 12 -15.65 -0.21 -15.56
CA LEU A 12 -14.66 0.44 -14.71
C LEU A 12 -13.53 1.08 -15.53
N PHE A 13 -12.99 0.39 -16.53
CA PHE A 13 -11.92 0.92 -17.39
C PHE A 13 -12.36 2.08 -18.31
N LYS A 14 -13.66 2.36 -18.39
CA LYS A 14 -14.23 3.51 -19.11
C LYS A 14 -14.56 4.69 -18.19
N GLN A 15 -14.43 4.52 -16.86
CA GLN A 15 -14.72 5.59 -15.89
C GLN A 15 -13.67 6.70 -15.98
N SER A 16 -14.13 7.95 -15.87
CA SER A 16 -13.24 9.10 -15.83
C SER A 16 -12.55 9.19 -14.47
N LEU A 17 -11.22 9.29 -14.47
CA LEU A 17 -10.44 9.50 -13.26
C LEU A 17 -10.87 10.80 -12.53
N PHE A 18 -11.04 11.89 -13.27
CA PHE A 18 -11.41 13.19 -12.66
C PHE A 18 -12.84 13.17 -12.10
N GLU A 19 -13.76 12.46 -12.73
CA GLU A 19 -15.10 12.28 -12.18
C GLU A 19 -15.06 11.42 -10.90
N ALA A 20 -14.30 10.34 -10.90
CA ALA A 20 -14.11 9.49 -9.72
C ALA A 20 -13.53 10.30 -8.54
N LEU A 21 -12.53 11.14 -8.80
CA LEU A 21 -11.95 12.05 -7.80
C LEU A 21 -12.99 13.07 -7.28
N ALA A 22 -13.75 13.71 -8.16
CA ALA A 22 -14.77 14.70 -7.78
C ALA A 22 -15.88 14.10 -6.91
N ARG A 23 -16.27 12.85 -7.20
CA ARG A 23 -17.36 12.14 -6.50
C ARG A 23 -16.90 11.32 -5.30
N ARG A 24 -15.58 11.14 -5.08
CA ARG A 24 -15.04 10.35 -3.98
C ARG A 24 -15.55 10.87 -2.63
N ARG A 25 -16.17 10.00 -1.83
CA ARG A 25 -16.63 10.32 -0.47
C ARG A 25 -16.39 9.13 0.44
N THR A 26 -16.12 9.41 1.72
CA THR A 26 -16.14 8.38 2.75
C THR A 26 -17.58 8.01 3.06
N ARG A 27 -17.93 6.74 2.92
CA ARG A 27 -19.22 6.18 3.36
C ARG A 27 -18.96 5.22 4.51
N ARG A 28 -19.59 5.47 5.65
CA ARG A 28 -19.31 4.73 6.90
C ARG A 28 -20.44 3.80 7.35
N PHE A 29 -21.65 3.98 6.81
CA PHE A 29 -22.80 3.14 7.13
C PHE A 29 -22.99 2.10 6.03
N GLY A 30 -22.61 0.85 6.32
CA GLY A 30 -22.75 -0.28 5.42
C GLY A 30 -24.14 -0.94 5.47
N LEU A 31 -24.38 -1.89 4.57
CA LEU A 31 -25.53 -2.79 4.68
C LEU A 31 -25.35 -3.69 5.91
N GLY A 32 -26.42 -3.98 6.64
CA GLY A 32 -26.37 -4.73 7.91
C GLY A 32 -25.84 -3.94 9.12
N TYR A 33 -25.47 -2.66 8.96
CA TYR A 33 -24.97 -1.85 10.07
C TYR A 33 -26.08 -1.36 11.00
N LYS A 34 -25.68 -1.04 12.23
CA LYS A 34 -26.51 -0.43 13.25
C LYS A 34 -25.76 0.72 13.93
N ILE A 35 -26.38 1.89 13.98
CA ILE A 35 -25.96 3.01 14.83
C ILE A 35 -26.90 3.04 16.03
N ASN A 36 -26.33 3.16 17.22
CA ASN A 36 -27.06 3.29 18.48
C ASN A 36 -26.40 4.34 19.39
N ASP A 37 -26.51 5.62 19.01
CA ASP A 37 -25.93 6.77 19.72
C ASP A 37 -26.99 7.68 20.38
N GLY A 38 -28.27 7.29 20.32
CA GLY A 38 -29.41 8.02 20.86
C GLY A 38 -30.02 9.06 19.91
N ILE A 39 -29.22 9.67 19.03
CA ILE A 39 -29.65 10.79 18.16
C ILE A 39 -29.87 10.32 16.72
N THR A 40 -28.94 9.53 16.20
CA THR A 40 -28.93 9.01 14.83
C THR A 40 -29.19 7.50 14.78
N ASN A 41 -29.94 6.99 15.77
CA ASN A 41 -30.33 5.59 15.88
C ASN A 41 -30.95 5.08 14.58
N TYR A 42 -30.26 4.13 13.95
CA TYR A 42 -30.73 3.51 12.73
C TYR A 42 -30.15 2.11 12.58
N GLU A 43 -31.00 1.17 12.17
CA GLU A 43 -30.63 -0.21 11.90
C GLU A 43 -30.99 -0.54 10.46
N SER A 44 -29.99 -1.03 9.71
CA SER A 44 -30.17 -1.40 8.32
C SER A 44 -31.11 -2.61 8.19
N LYS A 45 -32.10 -2.52 7.29
CA LYS A 45 -33.00 -3.65 6.98
C LYS A 45 -32.42 -4.63 5.95
N LYS A 46 -31.17 -4.41 5.52
CA LYS A 46 -30.49 -5.22 4.51
C LYS A 46 -29.44 -6.08 5.19
N ALA A 47 -29.24 -7.30 4.70
CA ALA A 47 -28.13 -8.14 5.14
C ALA A 47 -26.78 -7.49 4.76
N PRO A 48 -25.72 -7.73 5.54
CA PRO A 48 -24.36 -7.41 5.10
C PRO A 48 -24.05 -8.16 3.79
N ILE A 49 -23.38 -7.48 2.87
CA ILE A 49 -23.01 -8.06 1.56
C ILE A 49 -21.49 -7.89 1.42
N PRO A 50 -20.70 -8.97 1.43
CA PRO A 50 -19.27 -8.90 1.20
C PRO A 50 -18.97 -8.52 -0.26
N LEU A 51 -17.75 -8.04 -0.49
CA LEU A 51 -17.24 -7.85 -1.84
C LEU A 51 -17.14 -9.20 -2.56
N THR A 52 -17.50 -9.20 -3.84
CA THR A 52 -17.26 -10.33 -4.74
C THR A 52 -15.76 -10.54 -4.98
N GLU A 53 -15.38 -11.71 -5.49
CA GLU A 53 -13.98 -12.01 -5.84
C GLU A 53 -13.41 -10.99 -6.84
N LEU A 54 -14.19 -10.61 -7.86
CA LEU A 54 -13.76 -9.60 -8.84
C LEU A 54 -13.54 -8.24 -8.18
N GLU A 55 -14.46 -7.79 -7.32
CA GLU A 55 -14.32 -6.51 -6.61
C GLU A 55 -13.09 -6.50 -5.70
N LEU A 56 -12.83 -7.59 -4.97
CA LEU A 56 -11.62 -7.76 -4.16
C LEU A 56 -10.36 -7.70 -5.04
N ALA A 57 -10.33 -8.43 -6.15
CA ALA A 57 -9.19 -8.46 -7.06
C ALA A 57 -8.89 -7.07 -7.65
N ILE A 58 -9.93 -6.35 -8.07
CA ILE A 58 -9.80 -4.98 -8.60
C ILE A 58 -9.27 -4.03 -7.52
N LEU A 59 -9.78 -4.09 -6.30
CA LEU A 59 -9.32 -3.23 -5.20
C LEU A 59 -7.88 -3.57 -4.78
N CYS A 60 -7.51 -4.84 -4.77
CA CYS A 60 -6.12 -5.26 -4.53
C CYS A 60 -5.18 -4.72 -5.61
N TRP A 61 -5.56 -4.87 -6.89
CA TRP A 61 -4.78 -4.33 -7.99
C TRP A 61 -4.70 -2.80 -7.97
N ALA A 62 -5.79 -2.10 -7.64
CA ALA A 62 -5.80 -0.64 -7.55
C ALA A 62 -4.98 -0.12 -6.35
N ALA A 63 -4.76 -0.93 -5.31
CA ALA A 63 -3.99 -0.55 -4.13
C ALA A 63 -2.49 -0.85 -4.24
N ASP A 64 -2.11 -2.02 -4.78
CA ASP A 64 -0.72 -2.51 -4.78
C ASP A 64 -0.35 -3.26 -6.08
N GLY A 65 -1.22 -3.26 -7.09
CA GLY A 65 -1.06 -4.05 -8.31
C GLY A 65 0.09 -3.60 -9.22
N VAL A 66 0.60 -4.55 -10.00
CA VAL A 66 1.56 -4.31 -11.08
C VAL A 66 0.89 -3.61 -12.27
N ASN A 67 1.51 -2.55 -12.79
CA ASN A 67 0.99 -1.80 -13.96
C ASN A 67 1.89 -1.88 -15.21
N GLY A 68 3.16 -2.23 -15.07
CA GLY A 68 4.11 -2.29 -16.18
C GLY A 68 5.55 -2.08 -15.73
N LEU A 69 6.48 -1.96 -16.66
CA LEU A 69 7.87 -1.57 -16.36
C LEU A 69 7.95 -0.04 -16.23
N ALA A 70 8.68 0.44 -15.24
CA ALA A 70 9.02 1.85 -15.14
C ALA A 70 9.96 2.26 -16.29
N PHE A 71 9.75 3.44 -16.88
CA PHE A 71 10.54 3.92 -18.01
C PHE A 71 11.99 4.26 -17.66
N GLY A 72 12.27 4.53 -16.38
CA GLY A 72 13.63 4.82 -15.92
C GLY A 72 14.27 6.06 -16.51
N GLU A 73 13.47 7.08 -16.85
CA GLU A 73 13.89 8.38 -17.35
C GLU A 73 14.52 9.24 -16.24
N GLN A 74 15.59 8.73 -15.63
CA GLN A 74 16.35 9.40 -14.57
C GLN A 74 17.85 9.23 -14.83
N GLN A 75 18.68 9.98 -14.10
CA GLN A 75 20.10 9.70 -14.03
C GLN A 75 20.30 8.32 -13.39
N VAL A 76 20.46 7.28 -14.21
CA VAL A 76 20.62 5.88 -13.78
C VAL A 76 21.82 5.69 -12.82
N VAL A 77 22.73 6.66 -12.79
CA VAL A 77 23.99 6.63 -12.03
C VAL A 77 23.83 7.08 -10.56
N THR A 78 22.65 7.50 -10.11
CA THR A 78 22.45 7.77 -8.66
C THR A 78 22.57 6.52 -7.80
N GLY A 79 22.51 5.31 -8.39
CA GLY A 79 22.81 4.06 -7.69
C GLY A 79 21.76 3.62 -6.65
N VAL A 80 20.66 4.35 -6.51
CA VAL A 80 19.61 4.05 -5.52
C VAL A 80 18.50 3.15 -6.06
N MET A 81 18.33 3.04 -7.38
CA MET A 81 17.20 2.32 -7.98
C MET A 81 17.30 0.80 -7.74
N SER A 82 16.30 0.25 -7.04
CA SER A 82 16.28 -1.16 -6.61
C SER A 82 15.59 -2.10 -7.61
N SER A 83 14.66 -1.59 -8.42
CA SER A 83 14.00 -2.37 -9.46
C SER A 83 13.45 -1.48 -10.57
N TRP A 84 12.91 -2.09 -11.63
CA TRP A 84 12.18 -1.41 -12.70
C TRP A 84 10.72 -1.87 -12.79
N SER A 85 10.23 -2.64 -11.82
CA SER A 85 8.83 -3.04 -11.78
C SER A 85 7.98 -1.86 -11.36
N GLY A 86 6.95 -1.55 -12.13
CA GLY A 86 5.97 -0.50 -11.83
C GLY A 86 4.80 -1.03 -11.02
N ARG A 87 4.31 -0.19 -10.11
CA ARG A 87 3.06 -0.36 -9.37
C ARG A 87 2.13 0.80 -9.65
N VAL A 88 0.86 0.60 -9.30
CA VAL A 88 -0.18 1.65 -9.34
C VAL A 88 0.06 2.80 -8.35
N HIS A 89 0.98 2.63 -7.40
CA HIS A 89 1.42 3.67 -6.46
C HIS A 89 2.94 3.89 -6.56
N PRO A 90 3.46 5.06 -6.16
CA PRO A 90 4.89 5.28 -6.09
C PRO A 90 5.52 4.50 -4.92
N CYS A 91 6.80 4.19 -5.06
CA CYS A 91 7.63 3.57 -4.02
C CYS A 91 9.03 4.21 -4.08
N PRO A 92 9.59 4.70 -2.95
CA PRO A 92 10.95 5.22 -2.90
C PRO A 92 11.94 4.23 -3.52
N CYS A 93 12.83 4.76 -4.37
CA CYS A 93 13.86 3.99 -5.08
C CYS A 93 13.34 2.77 -5.85
N ASN A 94 12.04 2.69 -6.09
CA ASN A 94 11.34 1.57 -6.71
C ASN A 94 11.68 0.20 -6.07
N SER A 95 11.84 0.16 -4.74
CA SER A 95 12.17 -1.07 -3.99
C SER A 95 11.02 -2.08 -3.92
N GLN A 96 9.78 -1.64 -4.12
CA GLN A 96 8.59 -2.49 -4.19
C GLN A 96 8.42 -3.41 -2.97
N ASN A 97 8.76 -2.87 -1.81
CA ASN A 97 8.71 -3.49 -0.49
C ASN A 97 7.33 -3.38 0.20
N SER A 98 6.28 -3.15 -0.57
CA SER A 98 4.89 -3.17 -0.10
C SER A 98 4.26 -4.55 -0.25
N VAL A 99 3.39 -4.87 0.71
CA VAL A 99 2.47 -6.00 0.66
C VAL A 99 1.11 -5.46 1.09
N LEU A 100 0.07 -5.76 0.32
CA LEU A 100 -1.28 -5.43 0.74
C LEU A 100 -1.89 -6.56 1.57
N ALA A 101 -2.09 -6.32 2.86
CA ALA A 101 -2.92 -7.19 3.67
C ALA A 101 -4.39 -6.79 3.53
N PHE A 102 -5.30 -7.76 3.55
CA PHE A 102 -6.72 -7.48 3.74
C PHE A 102 -7.41 -8.49 4.64
N ILE A 103 -8.48 -8.04 5.29
CA ILE A 103 -9.29 -8.82 6.24
C ILE A 103 -10.73 -8.78 5.77
N ASN A 104 -11.34 -9.94 5.53
CA ASN A 104 -12.76 -10.07 5.22
C ASN A 104 -13.40 -11.18 6.08
N ASP A 105 -14.60 -11.64 5.71
CA ASP A 105 -15.30 -12.71 6.45
C ASP A 105 -14.57 -14.05 6.42
N ASP A 106 -13.83 -14.32 5.34
CA ASP A 106 -13.14 -15.58 5.12
C ASP A 106 -11.82 -15.67 5.89
N GLY A 107 -11.17 -14.56 6.25
CA GLY A 107 -9.85 -14.59 6.85
C GLY A 107 -9.03 -13.32 6.73
N ILE A 108 -7.73 -13.48 6.99
CA ILE A 108 -6.69 -12.50 6.69
C ILE A 108 -5.87 -13.03 5.51
N PHE A 109 -5.62 -12.14 4.55
CA PHE A 109 -4.93 -12.44 3.31
C PHE A 109 -3.80 -11.46 3.07
N LEU A 110 -2.75 -11.91 2.39
CA LEU A 110 -1.68 -11.09 1.86
C LEU A 110 -1.68 -11.17 0.34
N TYR A 111 -1.88 -10.05 -0.32
CA TYR A 111 -1.72 -9.89 -1.77
C TYR A 111 -0.29 -9.41 -2.06
N LYS A 112 0.44 -10.18 -2.88
CA LYS A 112 1.86 -9.96 -3.22
C LYS A 112 2.08 -10.05 -4.73
N PRO A 113 1.74 -9.01 -5.49
CA PRO A 113 1.77 -9.06 -6.95
C PRO A 113 3.18 -9.35 -7.49
N PRO A 114 3.30 -10.05 -8.63
CA PRO A 114 4.58 -10.38 -9.23
C PRO A 114 5.29 -9.12 -9.76
N ALA A 115 6.56 -9.27 -10.14
CA ALA A 115 7.25 -8.24 -10.92
C ALA A 115 6.58 -8.03 -12.29
N ALA A 116 6.72 -6.83 -12.84
CA ALA A 116 6.27 -6.53 -14.20
C ALA A 116 7.03 -7.35 -15.24
N THR A 117 6.32 -7.76 -16.28
CA THR A 117 6.80 -8.61 -17.37
C THR A 117 6.84 -7.86 -18.70
N GLN A 118 6.20 -6.70 -18.77
CA GLN A 118 6.10 -5.88 -19.98
C GLN A 118 5.87 -4.41 -19.62
N LEU A 119 6.03 -3.53 -20.61
CA LEU A 119 5.94 -2.07 -20.44
C LEU A 119 4.59 -1.60 -19.88
N VAL A 120 3.49 -2.26 -20.28
CA VAL A 120 2.14 -2.01 -19.78
C VAL A 120 1.46 -3.36 -19.60
N GLU A 121 0.98 -3.67 -18.40
CA GLU A 121 0.43 -5.01 -18.12
C GLU A 121 -0.96 -5.25 -18.70
N ILE A 122 -1.78 -4.20 -18.70
CA ILE A 122 -3.16 -4.23 -19.18
C ILE A 122 -3.28 -3.29 -20.38
N LYS A 123 -3.12 -3.82 -21.59
CA LYS A 123 -3.14 -3.04 -22.85
C LYS A 123 -4.50 -3.11 -23.54
N THR A 124 -5.10 -4.30 -23.55
CA THR A 124 -6.38 -4.55 -24.22
C THR A 124 -7.48 -4.94 -23.22
N PRO A 125 -8.76 -4.91 -23.62
CA PRO A 125 -9.85 -5.44 -22.79
C PRO A 125 -9.63 -6.88 -22.31
N GLU A 126 -9.00 -7.73 -23.12
CA GLU A 126 -8.72 -9.13 -22.79
C GLU A 126 -7.69 -9.23 -21.64
N ASP A 127 -6.73 -8.30 -21.58
CA ASP A 127 -5.72 -8.26 -20.52
C ASP A 127 -6.32 -7.95 -19.14
N ARG A 128 -7.53 -7.39 -19.07
CA ARG A 128 -8.19 -7.06 -17.79
C ARG A 128 -8.39 -8.30 -16.91
N LEU A 129 -8.48 -9.48 -17.53
CA LEU A 129 -8.55 -10.78 -16.82
C LEU A 129 -7.30 -11.06 -15.99
N LYS A 130 -6.15 -10.47 -16.34
CA LYS A 130 -4.91 -10.60 -15.57
C LYS A 130 -5.06 -10.10 -14.14
N ILE A 131 -5.94 -9.13 -13.87
CA ILE A 131 -6.20 -8.64 -12.50
C ILE A 131 -6.67 -9.79 -11.62
N LEU A 132 -7.66 -10.55 -12.09
CA LEU A 132 -8.22 -11.68 -11.36
C LEU A 132 -7.24 -12.85 -11.28
N ASP A 133 -6.51 -13.13 -12.36
CA ASP A 133 -5.51 -14.20 -12.39
C ASP A 133 -4.34 -13.93 -11.44
N VAL A 134 -3.85 -12.69 -11.42
CA VAL A 134 -2.81 -12.26 -10.47
C VAL A 134 -3.34 -12.35 -9.05
N TYR A 135 -4.55 -11.85 -8.77
CA TYR A 135 -5.16 -11.97 -7.45
C TYR A 135 -5.21 -13.42 -6.97
N ARG A 136 -5.70 -14.36 -7.79
CA ARG A 136 -5.80 -15.78 -7.41
C ARG A 136 -4.44 -16.45 -7.17
N LYS A 137 -3.44 -16.13 -8.00
CA LYS A 137 -2.10 -16.75 -7.91
C LYS A 137 -1.22 -16.14 -6.81
N HIS A 138 -1.45 -14.87 -6.49
CA HIS A 138 -0.57 -14.06 -5.66
C HIS A 138 -1.21 -13.57 -4.36
N THR A 139 -2.38 -14.11 -4.01
CA THR A 139 -2.99 -13.90 -2.70
C THR A 139 -2.83 -15.16 -1.86
N VAL A 140 -2.23 -15.02 -0.69
CA VAL A 140 -2.10 -16.10 0.29
C VAL A 140 -2.97 -15.80 1.51
N ARG A 141 -3.73 -16.79 1.94
CA ARG A 141 -4.50 -16.76 3.18
C ARG A 141 -3.58 -17.12 4.33
N ILE A 142 -3.52 -16.29 5.36
CA ILE A 142 -2.64 -16.48 6.53
C ILE A 142 -3.39 -16.78 7.82
N VAL A 143 -4.67 -16.39 7.90
CA VAL A 143 -5.54 -16.68 9.05
C VAL A 143 -6.91 -17.06 8.53
N ASP A 144 -7.51 -18.08 9.14
CA ASP A 144 -8.86 -18.51 8.84
C ASP A 144 -9.92 -17.70 9.59
N LYS A 145 -10.97 -17.33 8.86
CA LYS A 145 -12.14 -16.59 9.34
C LYS A 145 -11.82 -15.17 9.81
N ARG A 146 -12.83 -14.31 9.83
CA ARG A 146 -12.71 -12.96 10.39
C ARG A 146 -12.17 -13.02 11.83
N PRO A 147 -11.04 -12.35 12.14
CA PRO A 147 -10.50 -12.32 13.48
C PRO A 147 -11.45 -11.58 14.42
N GLN A 148 -11.66 -12.10 15.62
CA GLN A 148 -12.40 -11.40 16.67
C GLN A 148 -11.46 -10.45 17.40
N ILE A 149 -11.54 -9.16 17.03
CA ILE A 149 -10.69 -8.10 17.61
C ILE A 149 -11.48 -7.44 18.75
N PRO A 150 -10.94 -7.39 19.98
CA PRO A 150 -11.66 -6.85 21.14
C PRO A 150 -11.91 -5.34 21.00
N ASP A 151 -13.02 -4.85 21.55
CA ASP A 151 -13.43 -3.44 21.47
C ASP A 151 -12.38 -2.44 22.00
N MET A 152 -11.56 -2.87 22.95
CA MET A 152 -10.47 -2.06 23.51
C MET A 152 -9.34 -1.77 22.52
N ALA A 153 -9.20 -2.57 21.46
CA ALA A 153 -8.24 -2.32 20.40
C ALA A 153 -8.68 -1.20 19.45
N TRP A 154 -9.93 -0.73 19.58
CA TRP A 154 -10.51 0.31 18.72
C TRP A 154 -10.74 1.61 19.49
N LEU A 155 -10.49 2.72 18.80
CA LEU A 155 -10.99 4.03 19.21
C LEU A 155 -12.52 3.95 19.37
N SER A 156 -13.04 4.54 20.46
CA SER A 156 -14.45 4.46 20.83
C SER A 156 -15.40 4.90 19.69
N SER A 157 -15.00 5.90 18.91
CA SER A 157 -15.74 6.42 17.77
C SER A 157 -15.92 5.44 16.60
N ASN A 158 -15.17 4.34 16.56
CA ASN A 158 -15.21 3.35 15.47
C ASN A 158 -15.89 2.03 15.87
N ARG A 159 -16.10 1.76 17.17
CA ARG A 159 -16.61 0.48 17.68
C ARG A 159 -17.96 0.06 17.08
N TRP A 160 -18.81 1.03 16.73
CA TRP A 160 -20.14 0.77 16.17
C TRP A 160 -20.10 0.10 14.79
N GLY A 161 -19.05 0.35 13.98
CA GLY A 161 -19.00 -0.06 12.57
C GLY A 161 -17.71 -0.76 12.14
N VAL A 162 -16.72 -0.89 13.04
CA VAL A 162 -15.48 -1.60 12.76
C VAL A 162 -15.69 -3.12 12.84
N ASN A 163 -14.92 -3.85 12.04
CA ASN A 163 -14.86 -5.31 11.97
C ASN A 163 -16.22 -6.04 11.89
N LYS A 164 -17.21 -5.48 11.18
CA LYS A 164 -18.53 -6.10 10.96
C LYS A 164 -18.49 -7.11 9.82
N GLU A 165 -19.43 -8.05 9.83
CA GLU A 165 -19.64 -8.98 8.71
C GLU A 165 -19.89 -8.22 7.40
N GLY A 166 -19.46 -8.79 6.27
CA GLY A 166 -19.56 -8.18 4.94
C GLY A 166 -18.54 -7.07 4.66
N THR A 167 -17.69 -6.71 5.63
CA THR A 167 -16.70 -5.63 5.45
C THR A 167 -15.38 -6.17 4.93
N THR A 168 -14.57 -5.31 4.30
CA THR A 168 -13.16 -5.64 4.01
C THR A 168 -12.26 -4.51 4.49
N PHE A 169 -11.24 -4.85 5.26
CA PHE A 169 -10.19 -3.92 5.67
C PHE A 169 -8.98 -4.11 4.78
N PHE A 170 -8.46 -3.04 4.21
CA PHE A 170 -7.19 -3.04 3.48
C PHE A 170 -6.13 -2.35 4.31
N LEU A 171 -4.97 -3.00 4.44
CA LEU A 171 -3.86 -2.58 5.30
C LEU A 171 -2.57 -2.70 4.48
N PRO A 172 -1.98 -1.59 4.02
CA PRO A 172 -0.65 -1.64 3.43
C PRO A 172 0.37 -1.98 4.52
N ILE A 173 1.21 -2.98 4.26
CA ILE A 173 2.37 -3.34 5.06
C ILE A 173 3.59 -2.95 4.24
N ILE A 174 4.44 -2.08 4.80
CA ILE A 174 5.63 -1.56 4.11
C ILE A 174 6.86 -2.01 4.89
N ASP A 175 7.73 -2.78 4.27
CA ASP A 175 9.02 -3.16 4.84
C ASP A 175 10.07 -2.08 4.56
N VAL A 176 10.23 -1.14 5.48
CA VAL A 176 11.18 -0.03 5.35
C VAL A 176 12.65 -0.45 5.37
N THR A 177 12.97 -1.71 5.68
CA THR A 177 14.35 -2.16 5.91
C THR A 177 15.23 -1.97 4.68
N ALA A 178 14.80 -2.49 3.52
CA ALA A 178 15.59 -2.41 2.29
C ALA A 178 15.80 -0.95 1.84
N GLU A 179 14.75 -0.14 1.93
CA GLU A 179 14.81 1.27 1.58
C GLU A 179 15.70 2.07 2.54
N TYR A 180 15.60 1.79 3.83
CA TYR A 180 16.43 2.44 4.83
C TYR A 180 17.90 2.10 4.64
N ILE A 181 18.25 0.82 4.43
CA ILE A 181 19.62 0.41 4.10
C ILE A 181 20.12 1.13 2.84
N ASN A 182 19.30 1.15 1.78
CA ASN A 182 19.64 1.83 0.53
C ASN A 182 19.92 3.33 0.76
N PHE A 183 19.06 4.00 1.53
CA PHE A 183 19.23 5.40 1.92
C PHE A 183 20.51 5.61 2.74
N LEU A 184 20.84 4.74 3.71
CA LEU A 184 22.06 4.88 4.50
C LEU A 184 23.32 4.73 3.65
N LEU A 185 23.33 3.80 2.69
CA LEU A 185 24.45 3.63 1.76
C LEU A 185 24.60 4.86 0.85
N PHE A 186 23.50 5.42 0.37
CA PHE A 186 23.49 6.64 -0.43
C PHE A 186 23.98 7.85 0.39
N ALA A 187 23.36 8.10 1.54
CA ALA A 187 23.64 9.24 2.41
C ALA A 187 25.10 9.25 2.87
N PHE A 188 25.63 8.13 3.36
CA PHE A 188 26.99 8.09 3.88
C PHE A 188 28.05 7.84 2.81
N GLY A 189 27.73 7.07 1.77
CA GLY A 189 28.70 6.64 0.76
C GLY A 189 28.83 7.59 -0.42
N GLN A 190 27.73 8.22 -0.85
CA GLN A 190 27.72 9.10 -2.02
C GLN A 190 27.58 10.57 -1.63
N GLU A 191 26.66 10.89 -0.73
CA GLU A 191 26.40 12.28 -0.32
C GLU A 191 27.31 12.74 0.84
N GLY A 192 28.04 11.82 1.47
CA GLY A 192 28.99 12.14 2.53
C GLY A 192 28.34 12.69 3.80
N TYR A 193 27.10 12.32 4.14
CA TYR A 193 26.46 12.78 5.37
C TYR A 193 27.20 12.25 6.59
N TYR A 194 27.29 13.04 7.66
CA TYR A 194 27.75 12.55 8.95
C TYR A 194 26.62 12.51 9.98
N ILE A 195 26.77 11.66 10.99
CA ILE A 195 25.81 11.60 12.10
C ILE A 195 26.15 12.69 13.12
N TYR A 196 25.17 13.55 13.42
CA TYR A 196 25.26 14.61 14.41
C TYR A 196 24.49 14.23 15.68
N ASP A 197 25.17 14.28 16.82
CA ASP A 197 24.54 14.12 18.13
C ASP A 197 23.86 15.45 18.52
N ASN A 198 22.55 15.50 18.31
CA ASN A 198 21.74 16.67 18.63
C ASN A 198 21.59 16.94 20.13
N ILE A 199 21.94 15.98 21.01
CA ILE A 199 21.95 16.16 22.46
C ILE A 199 23.29 16.76 22.89
N ALA A 200 24.39 16.21 22.40
CA ALA A 200 25.75 16.66 22.74
C ALA A 200 26.22 17.88 21.93
N GLY A 201 25.50 18.24 20.85
CA GLY A 201 25.83 19.38 20.00
C GLY A 201 27.10 19.19 19.16
N LYS A 202 27.42 17.95 18.77
CA LYS A 202 28.67 17.62 18.06
C LYS A 202 28.52 16.38 17.16
N PRO A 203 29.44 16.15 16.22
CA PRO A 203 29.45 14.89 15.45
C PRO A 203 29.53 13.65 16.35
N ALA A 204 28.70 12.65 16.06
CA ALA A 204 28.54 11.42 16.85
C ALA A 204 29.69 10.42 16.58
N GLY A 205 30.90 10.78 17.02
CA GLY A 205 32.09 9.95 16.82
C GLY A 205 32.66 9.98 15.40
N THR A 206 32.08 10.78 14.50
CA THR A 206 32.46 10.86 13.07
C THR A 206 33.51 11.94 12.75
N GLN A 207 33.95 12.74 13.74
CA GLN A 207 34.83 13.90 13.54
C GLN A 207 36.08 13.58 12.70
N ARG A 208 36.76 12.46 12.98
CA ARG A 208 37.99 12.07 12.26
C ARG A 208 37.80 11.86 10.74
N TRP A 209 36.58 11.57 10.30
CA TRP A 209 36.25 11.37 8.88
C TRP A 209 35.81 12.68 8.24
N ILE A 210 35.14 13.55 8.99
CA ILE A 210 34.86 14.94 8.59
C ILE A 210 36.17 15.69 8.35
N ASP A 211 37.12 15.60 9.29
CA ASP A 211 38.44 16.25 9.18
C ASP A 211 39.26 15.76 7.97
N LYS A 212 38.97 14.54 7.48
CA LYS A 212 39.60 13.94 6.29
C LYS A 212 38.86 14.24 4.99
N GLY A 213 37.76 14.98 5.04
CA GLY A 213 36.91 15.27 3.87
C GLY A 213 36.17 14.05 3.33
N VAL A 214 36.00 12.98 4.13
CA VAL A 214 35.19 11.80 3.76
C VAL A 214 33.71 12.13 3.84
N PHE A 215 33.33 12.96 4.82
CA PHE A 215 31.99 13.49 4.96
C PHE A 215 31.97 14.97 4.64
N ASP A 216 30.88 15.44 4.03
CA ASP A 216 30.61 16.85 3.83
C ASP A 216 30.17 17.46 5.18
N ALA A 217 30.86 18.52 5.61
CA ALA A 217 30.59 19.18 6.88
C ALA A 217 29.26 19.95 6.87
N GLU A 218 28.69 20.24 5.70
CA GLU A 218 27.42 20.96 5.56
C GLU A 218 26.20 20.05 5.76
N PHE A 219 26.34 18.74 5.50
CA PHE A 219 25.22 17.80 5.53
C PHE A 219 25.33 16.81 6.68
N SER A 220 24.36 16.85 7.59
CA SER A 220 24.31 15.96 8.74
C SER A 220 22.94 15.32 8.94
N MET A 221 22.95 14.15 9.60
CA MET A 221 21.75 13.49 10.07
C MET A 221 21.74 13.42 11.60
N PRO A 222 20.65 13.81 12.28
CA PRO A 222 20.54 13.67 13.73
C PRO A 222 20.58 12.20 14.16
N LEU A 223 21.30 11.96 15.27
CA LEU A 223 21.43 10.64 15.90
C LEU A 223 20.08 10.01 16.24
N VAL A 224 19.06 10.81 16.55
CA VAL A 224 17.70 10.32 16.87
C VAL A 224 16.95 9.68 15.69
N MET A 225 17.49 9.75 14.47
CA MET A 225 16.97 9.00 13.32
C MET A 225 17.49 7.55 13.23
N PHE A 226 18.29 7.12 14.21
CA PHE A 226 18.91 5.79 14.34
C PHE A 226 18.56 5.17 15.69
#